data_AF-A0A4R4M2B4-F1
#
_entry.id   AF-A0A4R4M2B4-F1
#
_cell.length_a   1.000
_cell.length_b   1.000
_cell.length_c   1.000
_cell.angle_alpha   90.00
_cell.angle_beta   90.00
_cell.angle_gamma   90.00
#
_symmetry.space_group_name_H-M   'P 1'
#
loop_
_entity.id
_entity.type
_entity.pdbx_description
1 polymer ?
#
loop_
_entity_poly.entity_id
_entity_poly.type
_entity_poly.pdbx_seq_one_letter_code
_entity_poly.pdbx_strand_id
1 'polypeptide(L)'
;MDDHPVKAGQVIRIRTTGGGGWGDPLDRDPSRVAADVRDGKVSVDGARDDYGVVVLAGGLVDEDATAALRERLRAERGPAPFFDRGPGYPELSGGLPSADVDAVE
;
A
#
# COMPACT_ATOMS: atom_id res chain seq x y z
N MET A 1 4.68 -10.97 30.96
CA MET A 1 5.71 -11.92 31.40
C MET A 1 6.08 -12.72 30.17
N ASP A 2 7.34 -12.63 29.76
CA ASP A 2 7.82 -13.13 28.46
C ASP A 2 8.35 -14.56 28.59
N ASP A 3 7.51 -15.49 29.07
CA ASP A 3 7.93 -16.86 29.37
C ASP A 3 7.01 -17.94 28.77
N HIS A 4 6.26 -17.63 27.71
CA HIS A 4 5.39 -18.63 27.09
C HIS A 4 6.23 -19.82 26.57
N PRO A 5 6.08 -21.04 27.14
CA PRO A 5 6.91 -22.18 26.75
C PRO A 5 6.57 -22.62 25.32
N VAL A 6 7.60 -22.83 24.50
CA VAL A 6 7.51 -23.28 23.12
C VAL A 6 7.96 -24.73 23.06
N LYS A 7 7.10 -25.63 22.55
CA LYS A 7 7.41 -27.07 22.47
C LYS A 7 8.31 -27.37 21.27
N ALA A 8 9.08 -28.45 21.36
CA ALA A 8 9.81 -28.98 20.21
C ALA A 8 8.83 -29.28 19.05
N GLY A 9 9.16 -28.79 17.85
CA GLY A 9 8.32 -28.92 16.64
C GLY A 9 7.25 -27.84 16.46
N GLN A 10 7.08 -26.91 17.42
CA GLN A 10 6.15 -25.79 17.27
C GLN A 10 6.73 -24.69 16.36
N VAL A 11 5.89 -24.13 15.49
CA VAL A 11 6.25 -23.01 14.62
C VAL A 11 5.79 -21.70 15.26
N ILE A 12 6.70 -20.73 15.36
CA ILE A 12 6.39 -19.36 15.76
C ILE A 12 6.37 -18.50 14.50
N ARG A 13 5.29 -17.75 14.29
CA ARG A 13 5.22 -16.72 13.25
C ARG A 13 5.17 -15.35 13.88
N ILE A 14 6.23 -14.58 13.67
CA ILE A 14 6.26 -13.17 14.05
C ILE A 14 5.74 -12.37 12.86
N ARG A 15 4.71 -11.55 13.07
CA ARG A 15 4.21 -10.58 12.09
C ARG A 15 4.46 -9.20 12.67
N THR A 16 5.33 -8.43 12.04
CA THR A 16 5.56 -7.03 12.38
C THR A 16 4.58 -6.15 11.62
N THR A 17 4.30 -4.96 12.15
CA THR A 17 3.51 -3.95 11.46
C THR A 17 4.30 -3.33 10.31
N GLY A 18 3.58 -2.87 9.28
CA GLY A 18 4.13 -1.94 8.30
C GLY A 18 4.15 -0.50 8.84
N GLY A 19 4.74 0.42 8.08
CA GLY A 19 4.56 1.86 8.29
C GLY A 19 3.30 2.38 7.60
N GLY A 20 2.98 3.66 7.83
CA GLY A 20 1.95 4.37 7.07
C GLY A 20 2.42 4.81 5.69
N GLY A 21 1.48 5.19 4.83
CA GLY A 21 1.73 5.76 3.51
C GLY A 21 2.04 7.26 3.54
N TRP A 22 2.79 7.72 2.54
CA TRP A 22 3.16 9.12 2.35
C TRP A 22 2.76 9.59 0.96
N GLY A 23 1.91 10.61 0.88
CA GLY A 23 1.41 11.19 -0.36
C GLY A 23 0.42 10.29 -1.10
N ASP A 24 0.01 10.74 -2.29
CA ASP A 24 -0.88 9.96 -3.15
C ASP A 24 -0.13 8.78 -3.80
N PRO A 25 -0.59 7.53 -3.62
CA PRO A 25 0.04 6.38 -4.26
C PRO A 25 -0.01 6.43 -5.81
N LEU A 26 -0.98 7.14 -6.41
CA LEU A 26 -1.07 7.30 -7.87
C LEU A 26 -0.02 8.28 -8.44
N ASP A 27 0.69 9.00 -7.59
CA ASP A 27 1.79 9.89 -7.97
C ASP A 27 3.17 9.21 -7.82
N ARG A 28 3.21 7.99 -7.26
CA ARG A 28 4.46 7.23 -7.15
C ARG A 28 5.00 6.89 -8.53
N ASP A 29 6.32 7.02 -8.72
CA ASP A 29 7.00 6.63 -9.96
C ASP A 29 6.73 5.13 -10.29
N PRO A 30 6.13 4.82 -11.46
CA PRO A 30 5.83 3.45 -11.87
C PRO A 30 7.05 2.52 -11.87
N SER A 31 8.23 3.02 -12.25
CA SER A 31 9.46 2.23 -12.29
C SER A 31 9.90 1.77 -10.89
N ARG A 32 9.64 2.59 -9.88
CA ARG A 32 9.88 2.25 -8.47
C ARG A 32 8.89 1.22 -7.96
N VAL A 33 7.63 1.30 -8.38
CA VAL A 33 6.62 0.27 -8.05
C VAL A 33 7.00 -1.07 -8.69
N ALA A 34 7.41 -1.09 -9.95
CA ALA A 34 7.91 -2.31 -10.59
C ALA A 34 9.16 -2.88 -9.88
N ALA A 35 10.05 -2.03 -9.37
CA ALA A 35 11.16 -2.48 -8.52
C ALA A 35 10.66 -3.10 -7.20
N ASP A 36 9.69 -2.49 -6.53
CA ASP A 36 9.08 -3.02 -5.31
C ASP A 36 8.39 -4.37 -5.54
N VAL A 37 7.79 -4.58 -6.73
CA VAL A 37 7.23 -5.88 -7.16
C VAL A 37 8.34 -6.92 -7.36
N ARG A 38 9.42 -6.56 -8.05
CA ARG A 38 10.58 -7.47 -8.23
C ARG A 38 11.22 -7.85 -6.89
N ASP A 39 11.23 -6.93 -5.93
CA ASP A 39 11.76 -7.16 -4.59
C ASP A 39 10.80 -7.91 -3.66
N GLY A 40 9.57 -8.20 -4.10
CA GLY A 40 8.56 -8.89 -3.30
C GLY A 40 7.96 -8.05 -2.16
N LYS A 41 8.14 -6.73 -2.20
CA LYS A 41 7.54 -5.78 -1.23
C LYS A 41 6.08 -5.49 -1.57
N VAL A 42 5.75 -5.52 -2.86
CA VAL A 42 4.41 -5.27 -3.41
C VAL A 42 4.05 -6.44 -4.33
N SER A 43 2.79 -6.89 -4.32
CA SER A 43 2.31 -7.90 -5.28
C SER A 43 1.99 -7.24 -6.62
N VAL A 44 1.90 -8.04 -7.71
CA VAL A 44 1.44 -7.51 -9.01
C VAL A 44 0.05 -6.89 -8.89
N ASP A 45 -0.85 -7.54 -8.15
CA ASP A 45 -2.20 -7.03 -7.90
C ASP A 45 -2.15 -5.74 -7.05
N GLY A 46 -1.31 -5.67 -6.02
CA GLY A 46 -1.14 -4.45 -5.21
C GLY A 46 -0.54 -3.28 -6.01
N ALA A 47 0.39 -3.55 -6.93
CA ALA A 47 0.90 -2.54 -7.84
C ALA A 47 -0.23 -1.90 -8.67
N ARG A 48 -1.15 -2.73 -9.16
CA ARG A 48 -2.30 -2.31 -9.94
C ARG A 48 -3.34 -1.59 -9.09
N ASP A 49 -3.75 -2.18 -7.98
CA ASP A 49 -4.91 -1.73 -7.21
C ASP A 49 -4.57 -0.54 -6.30
N ASP A 50 -3.37 -0.52 -5.69
CA ASP A 50 -2.97 0.55 -4.77
C ASP A 50 -2.27 1.70 -5.50
N TYR A 51 -1.39 1.40 -6.45
CA TYR A 51 -0.54 2.40 -7.14
C TYR A 51 -0.98 2.73 -8.57
N GLY A 52 -1.98 2.02 -9.10
CA GLY A 52 -2.43 2.18 -10.48
C GLY A 52 -1.39 1.77 -11.52
N VAL A 53 -0.42 0.91 -11.18
CA VAL A 53 0.69 0.52 -12.05
C VAL A 53 0.45 -0.87 -12.61
N VAL A 54 0.45 -0.98 -13.94
CA VAL A 54 0.32 -2.26 -14.64
C VAL A 54 1.70 -2.85 -14.88
N VAL A 55 2.00 -3.97 -14.22
CA VAL A 55 3.27 -4.68 -14.35
C VAL A 55 3.09 -5.91 -15.24
N LEU A 56 3.85 -5.95 -16.33
CA LEU A 56 3.87 -7.05 -17.29
C LEU A 56 4.66 -8.26 -16.76
N ALA A 57 4.47 -9.40 -17.40
CA ALA A 57 5.33 -10.55 -17.22
C ALA A 57 6.80 -10.14 -17.48
N GLY A 58 7.69 -10.44 -16.52
CA GLY A 58 9.08 -10.00 -16.55
C GLY A 58 9.39 -8.74 -15.74
N GLY A 59 8.38 -8.12 -15.11
CA GLY A 59 8.59 -7.01 -14.17
C GLY A 59 8.80 -5.64 -14.83
N LEU A 60 8.34 -5.48 -16.07
CA LEU A 60 8.35 -4.21 -16.80
C LEU A 60 7.01 -3.48 -16.61
N VAL A 61 7.04 -2.15 -16.63
CA VAL A 61 5.83 -1.31 -16.58
C VAL A 61 5.20 -1.24 -17.97
N ASP A 62 3.88 -1.39 -18.04
CA ASP A 62 3.08 -0.98 -19.20
C ASP A 62 2.68 0.49 -19.00
N GLU A 63 3.38 1.40 -19.67
CA GLU A 63 3.21 2.84 -19.49
C GLU A 63 1.82 3.32 -19.92
N ASP A 64 1.33 2.85 -21.07
CA ASP A 64 0.03 3.25 -21.61
C ASP A 64 -1.12 2.73 -20.73
N ALA A 65 -1.05 1.46 -20.32
CA ALA A 65 -2.06 0.89 -19.43
C ALA A 65 -2.01 1.52 -18.03
N THR A 66 -0.82 1.86 -17.53
CA THR A 66 -0.64 2.57 -16.26
C THR A 66 -1.24 3.98 -16.32
N ALA A 67 -0.99 4.73 -17.39
CA ALA A 67 -1.56 6.07 -17.57
C ALA A 67 -3.10 6.02 -17.60
N ALA A 68 -3.68 5.14 -18.41
CA ALA A 68 -5.12 4.97 -18.51
C ALA A 68 -5.75 4.52 -17.18
N LEU A 69 -5.10 3.59 -16.47
CA LEU A 69 -5.57 3.11 -15.17
C LEU A 69 -5.57 4.24 -14.13
N ARG A 70 -4.49 5.02 -14.05
CA ARG A 70 -4.39 6.15 -13.11
C ARG A 70 -5.38 7.26 -13.41
N GLU A 71 -5.63 7.57 -14.68
CA GLU A 71 -6.67 8.52 -15.06
C GLU A 71 -8.05 8.06 -14.55
N ARG A 72 -8.38 6.80 -14.80
CA ARG A 72 -9.64 6.20 -14.33
C ARG A 72 -9.75 6.20 -12.81
N LEU A 73 -8.71 5.78 -12.09
CA LEU A 73 -8.70 5.75 -10.62
C LEU A 73 -8.83 7.16 -10.03
N ARG A 74 -8.19 8.18 -10.62
CA ARG A 74 -8.36 9.58 -10.18
C ARG A 74 -9.77 10.11 -10.43
N ALA A 75 -10.44 9.66 -11.50
CA ALA A 75 -11.81 10.05 -11.80
C ALA A 75 -12.85 9.33 -10.91
N GLU A 76 -12.60 8.06 -10.56
CA GLU A 76 -13.50 7.23 -9.76
C GLU A 76 -13.36 7.51 -8.25
N ARG A 77 -12.15 7.84 -7.78
CA ARG A 77 -11.87 8.02 -6.36
C ARG A 77 -11.91 9.50 -5.96
N GLY A 78 -12.27 9.77 -4.70
CA GLY A 78 -12.20 11.10 -4.10
C GLY A 78 -10.79 11.54 -3.67
N PRO A 79 -10.63 12.71 -3.04
CA PRO A 79 -9.36 13.10 -2.44
C PRO A 79 -8.91 12.09 -1.40
N ALA A 80 -7.62 11.73 -1.42
CA ALA A 80 -7.00 10.88 -0.41
C ALA A 80 -6.29 11.74 0.66
N PRO A 81 -6.22 11.27 1.92
CA PRO A 81 -5.36 11.91 2.91
C PRO A 81 -3.89 11.79 2.47
N PHE A 82 -3.08 12.75 2.87
CA PHE A 82 -1.65 12.74 2.57
C PHE A 82 -0.88 11.73 3.43
N PHE A 83 -1.30 11.55 4.68
CA PHE A 83 -0.82 10.46 5.53
C PHE A 83 -1.85 9.35 5.56
N ASP A 84 -1.51 8.21 4.99
CA ASP A 84 -2.30 6.99 5.15
C ASP A 84 -1.84 6.24 6.41
N ARG A 85 -2.67 6.24 7.45
CA ARG A 85 -2.39 5.57 8.73
C ARG A 85 -2.77 4.08 8.71
N GLY A 86 -3.20 3.57 7.56
CA GLY A 86 -3.58 2.20 7.34
C GLY A 86 -5.02 1.88 7.79
N PRO A 87 -5.51 0.68 7.44
CA PRO A 87 -6.91 0.30 7.61
C PRO A 87 -7.36 0.15 9.07
N GLY A 88 -6.43 0.11 10.03
CA GLY A 88 -6.75 0.08 11.46
C GLY A 88 -7.11 1.44 12.03
N TYR A 89 -6.79 2.55 11.33
CA TYR A 89 -7.02 3.89 11.85
C TYR A 89 -8.51 4.19 12.14
N PRO A 90 -9.48 3.86 11.26
CA PRO A 90 -10.89 4.09 11.53
C PRO A 90 -11.40 3.43 12.81
N GLU A 91 -10.90 2.23 13.15
CA GLU A 91 -11.26 1.58 14.40
C GLU A 91 -10.73 2.35 15.62
N LEU A 92 -9.47 2.82 15.53
CA LEU A 92 -8.82 3.58 16.60
C LEU A 92 -9.37 5.00 16.78
N SER A 93 -9.86 5.62 15.70
CA SER A 93 -10.34 7.00 15.67
C SER A 93 -11.83 7.14 15.98
N GLY A 94 -12.54 6.03 16.23
CA GLY A 94 -13.99 6.05 16.42
C GLY A 94 -14.79 6.24 15.12
N GLY A 95 -14.22 5.84 13.99
CA GLY A 95 -14.86 5.80 12.66
C GLY A 95 -14.36 6.85 11.66
N LEU A 96 -13.39 7.68 12.04
CA LEU A 96 -12.83 8.69 11.13
C LEU A 96 -11.85 8.05 10.12
N PRO A 97 -11.96 8.38 8.82
CA PRO A 97 -11.09 7.79 7.80
C PRO A 97 -9.64 8.30 7.86
N SER A 98 -9.40 9.49 8.42
CA SER A 98 -8.08 10.12 8.58
C SER A 98 -8.09 11.12 9.73
N ALA A 99 -6.93 11.64 10.15
CA ALA A 99 -6.85 12.75 11.09
C ALA A 99 -7.00 14.10 10.37
N ASP A 100 -7.40 15.14 11.10
CA ASP A 100 -7.51 16.51 10.56
C ASP A 100 -6.16 17.06 10.07
N VAL A 101 -5.06 16.57 10.66
CA VAL A 101 -3.68 16.94 10.31
C VAL A 101 -3.12 16.15 9.12
N ASP A 102 -3.89 15.22 8.55
CA ASP A 102 -3.47 14.39 7.43
C ASP A 102 -3.81 15.03 6.07
N ALA A 103 -4.45 16.19 6.05
CA ALA A 103 -4.60 17.01 4.85
C ALA A 103 -3.36 17.91 4.66
N VAL A 104 -2.92 18.11 3.42
CA VAL A 104 -1.98 19.20 3.07
C VAL A 104 -2.79 20.35 2.51
N GLU A 105 -2.52 21.58 2.99
CA GLU A 105 -3.02 22.82 2.37
C GLU A 105 -2.54 22.98 0.91
#